data_AF-A0A382WC57-F1
#
_entry.id   AF-A0A382WC57-F1
#
_cell.length_a   1.000
_cell.length_b   1.000
_cell.length_c   1.000
_cell.angle_alpha   90.00
_cell.angle_beta   90.00
_cell.angle_gamma   90.00
#
_symmetry.space_group_name_H-M   'P 1'
#
loop_
_entity.id
_entity.type
_entity.pdbx_description
1 polymer ?
#
loop_
_entity_poly.entity_id
_entity_poly.type
_entity_poly.pdbx_seq_one_letter_code
_entity_poly.pdbx_strand_id
1 'polypeptide(L)'
;NGKRTKAADIRFVNNTVYDRAHPKRKTSFHTAVLDAYFNQISLSATGYYRTPGIHFDRDKGIGKPYYYFSFGMAVTEILLDTLTGHFTNVRTDILHDVGDSLNLRLDIGQIEGGYIQGMGWCTTEELKWDDKGNLLNHSPDTYKIPNIQDIPKDFRVAVLKGYPNAEKTIRRSKAVAEPPLMLAFSCWLAIKDAISSVQKHQIEPMYSLPATNEVILLSIDDLKKRNNR
;
A
#
# COMPACT_ATOMS: atom_id res chain seq x y z
N ASN A 1 27.67 50.09 12.69
CA ASN A 1 27.02 50.05 11.36
C ASN A 1 26.68 48.62 10.93
N GLY A 2 25.81 47.92 11.66
CA GLY A 2 25.49 46.52 11.37
C GLY A 2 24.10 46.39 10.75
N LYS A 3 24.02 46.07 9.45
CA LYS A 3 22.73 45.73 8.81
C LYS A 3 22.07 44.59 9.58
N ARG A 4 20.83 44.78 10.04
CA ARG A 4 20.00 43.73 10.66
C ARG A 4 19.85 42.56 9.68
N THR A 5 19.87 41.35 10.20
CA THR A 5 19.56 40.14 9.44
C THR A 5 18.09 40.21 8.99
N LYS A 6 17.83 39.89 7.72
CA LYS A 6 16.47 39.83 7.18
C LYS A 6 15.83 38.48 7.55
N ALA A 7 14.54 38.47 7.87
CA ALA A 7 13.83 37.23 8.22
C ALA A 7 13.93 36.15 7.12
N ALA A 8 13.87 36.55 5.84
CA ALA A 8 13.99 35.65 4.69
C ALA A 8 15.37 34.98 4.57
N ASP A 9 16.41 35.50 5.24
CA ASP A 9 17.77 34.96 5.23
C ASP A 9 18.07 34.05 6.44
N ILE A 10 17.16 33.97 7.42
CA ILE A 10 17.29 33.09 8.58
C ILE A 10 17.07 31.64 8.14
N ARG A 11 17.95 30.73 8.57
CA ARG A 11 17.85 29.30 8.31
C ARG A 11 17.90 28.53 9.63
N PHE A 12 17.09 27.48 9.71
CA PHE A 12 17.03 26.52 10.81
C PHE A 12 17.58 25.19 10.28
N VAL A 13 18.78 24.79 10.71
CA VAL A 13 19.45 23.56 10.24
C VAL A 13 20.20 22.94 11.40
N ASN A 14 20.04 21.63 11.63
CA ASN A 14 20.80 20.85 12.62
C ASN A 14 20.93 21.56 13.99
N ASN A 15 19.80 21.94 14.60
CA ASN A 15 19.73 22.66 15.88
C ASN A 15 20.48 24.00 15.90
N THR A 16 20.73 24.61 14.74
CA THR A 16 21.38 25.92 14.61
C THR A 16 20.45 26.88 13.85
N VAL A 17 20.39 28.12 14.33
CA VAL A 17 19.73 29.24 13.65
C VAL A 17 20.81 30.20 13.17
N TYR A 18 20.88 30.47 11.87
CA TYR A 18 21.92 31.34 11.31
C TYR A 18 21.44 32.21 10.15
N ASP A 19 22.15 33.31 9.91
CA ASP A 19 21.98 34.20 8.76
C ASP A 19 22.73 33.62 7.55
N ARG A 20 22.02 33.24 6.49
CA ARG A 20 22.64 32.70 5.27
C ARG A 20 23.58 33.71 4.58
N ALA A 21 23.30 35.01 4.64
CA ALA A 21 24.14 36.04 4.05
C ALA A 21 25.39 36.32 4.89
N HIS A 22 25.34 36.03 6.20
CA HIS A 22 26.46 36.19 7.12
C HIS A 22 26.58 34.99 8.08
N PRO A 23 27.08 33.83 7.62
CA PRO A 23 27.03 32.57 8.39
C PRO A 23 27.72 32.58 9.76
N LYS A 24 28.61 33.56 10.01
CA LYS A 24 29.21 33.78 11.34
C LYS A 24 28.18 34.24 12.39
N ARG A 25 27.06 34.83 11.97
CA ARG A 25 25.93 35.20 12.82
C ARG A 25 25.04 33.97 12.99
N LYS A 26 25.27 33.23 14.06
CA LYS A 26 24.54 32.02 14.38
C LYS A 26 24.32 31.88 15.88
N THR A 27 23.28 31.16 16.25
CA THR A 27 22.96 30.76 17.63
C THR A 27 22.41 29.35 17.63
N SER A 28 22.38 28.69 18.79
CA SER A 28 21.72 27.38 18.91
C SER A 28 20.20 27.56 18.85
N PHE A 29 19.47 26.55 18.37
CA PHE A 29 18.01 26.56 18.40
C PHE A 29 17.47 26.71 19.82
N HIS A 30 18.11 26.04 20.79
CA HIS A 30 17.78 26.15 22.21
C HIS A 30 17.89 27.60 22.71
N THR A 31 19.01 28.27 22.43
CA THR A 31 19.22 29.67 22.81
C THR A 31 18.19 30.58 22.12
N ALA A 32 17.93 30.39 20.83
CA ALA A 32 16.94 31.18 20.10
C ALA A 32 15.52 31.04 20.68
N VAL A 33 15.15 29.84 21.13
CA VAL A 33 13.86 29.58 21.81
C VAL A 33 13.80 30.26 23.17
N LEU A 34 14.88 30.20 23.97
CA LEU A 34 14.96 30.93 25.25
C LEU A 34 14.88 32.44 25.06
N ASP A 35 15.59 32.98 24.06
CA ASP A 35 15.52 34.39 23.71
C ASP A 35 14.07 34.77 23.33
N ALA A 36 13.40 33.97 22.51
CA ALA A 36 11.99 34.20 22.15
C ALA A 36 11.07 34.19 23.37
N TYR A 37 11.29 33.24 24.29
CA TYR A 37 10.54 33.14 25.55
C TYR A 37 10.72 34.35 26.46
N PHE A 38 11.97 34.77 26.73
CA PHE A 38 12.23 35.95 27.56
C PHE A 38 11.74 37.26 26.91
N ASN A 39 11.63 37.28 25.58
CA ASN A 39 11.01 38.38 24.83
C ASN A 39 9.48 38.24 24.68
N GLN A 40 8.86 37.31 25.42
CA GLN A 40 7.40 37.11 25.46
C GLN A 40 6.78 36.84 24.08
N ILE A 41 7.53 36.21 23.18
CA ILE A 41 7.04 35.78 21.87
C ILE A 41 6.31 34.45 22.06
N SER A 42 5.05 34.36 21.61
CA SER A 42 4.28 33.11 21.67
C SER A 42 4.99 31.99 20.87
N LEU A 43 5.16 30.85 21.53
CA LEU A 43 5.67 29.61 20.92
C LEU A 43 4.57 28.56 20.70
N SER A 44 3.31 28.96 20.83
CA SER A 44 2.14 28.12 20.53
C SER A 44 1.53 28.53 19.20
N ALA A 45 1.24 27.53 18.35
CA ALA A 45 0.66 27.73 17.03
C ALA A 45 -0.31 26.59 16.70
N THR A 46 -1.34 26.90 15.92
CA THR A 46 -2.26 25.91 15.35
C THR A 46 -2.04 25.80 13.83
N GLY A 47 -2.29 24.62 13.27
CA GLY A 47 -2.18 24.36 11.83
C GLY A 47 -3.45 23.69 11.31
N TYR A 48 -3.90 24.09 10.11
CA TYR A 48 -5.09 23.55 9.47
C TYR A 48 -4.83 23.35 7.97
N TYR A 49 -5.32 22.24 7.42
CA TYR A 49 -5.28 21.94 6.00
C TYR A 49 -6.60 21.30 5.57
N ARG A 50 -7.15 21.78 4.45
CA ARG A 50 -8.30 21.19 3.77
C ARG A 50 -7.91 20.89 2.33
N THR A 51 -8.06 19.64 1.91
CA THR A 51 -7.71 19.23 0.56
C THR A 51 -8.52 20.02 -0.48
N PRO A 52 -7.85 20.74 -1.41
CA PRO A 52 -8.54 21.58 -2.38
C PRO A 52 -9.04 20.78 -3.58
N GLY A 53 -9.96 21.37 -4.34
CA GLY A 53 -10.35 20.85 -5.67
C GLY A 53 -11.23 19.59 -5.68
N ILE A 54 -11.66 19.11 -4.51
CA ILE A 54 -12.57 17.95 -4.41
C ILE A 54 -14.03 18.40 -4.49
N HIS A 55 -14.80 17.78 -5.38
CA HIS A 55 -16.25 17.94 -5.51
C HIS A 55 -16.84 16.69 -6.17
N PHE A 56 -18.02 16.24 -5.73
CA PHE A 56 -18.66 15.06 -6.32
C PHE A 56 -20.18 15.10 -6.08
N ASP A 57 -20.94 15.09 -7.17
CA ASP A 57 -22.39 14.90 -7.16
C ASP A 57 -22.67 13.39 -7.11
N ARG A 58 -23.14 12.90 -5.95
CA ARG A 58 -23.36 11.47 -5.71
C ARG A 58 -24.52 10.91 -6.52
N ASP A 59 -25.58 11.68 -6.71
CA ASP A 59 -26.78 11.21 -7.40
C ASP A 59 -26.53 11.04 -8.90
N LYS A 60 -25.66 11.88 -9.47
CA LYS A 60 -25.27 11.82 -10.89
C LYS A 60 -24.00 11.01 -11.14
N GLY A 61 -23.19 10.76 -10.12
CA GLY A 61 -21.88 10.10 -10.25
C GLY A 61 -20.83 10.95 -10.99
N ILE A 62 -20.93 12.28 -10.95
CA ILE A 62 -20.08 13.20 -11.71
C ILE A 62 -19.27 14.10 -10.76
N GLY A 63 -17.97 14.23 -11.01
CA GLY A 63 -17.09 15.19 -10.34
C GLY A 63 -15.65 14.70 -10.19
N LYS A 64 -14.88 15.38 -9.33
CA LYS A 64 -13.53 15.00 -8.89
C LYS A 64 -13.56 14.62 -7.39
N PRO A 65 -13.90 13.37 -7.03
CA PRO A 65 -13.95 12.94 -5.63
C PRO A 65 -12.57 12.74 -4.99
N TYR A 66 -11.53 12.51 -5.80
CA TYR A 66 -10.17 12.24 -5.33
C TYR A 66 -9.21 13.37 -5.73
N TYR A 67 -8.27 13.68 -4.85
CA TYR A 67 -7.26 14.71 -5.13
C TYR A 67 -6.25 14.22 -6.18
N TYR A 68 -5.75 13.00 -6.02
CA TYR A 68 -4.86 12.29 -6.94
C TYR A 68 -5.11 10.77 -6.84
N PHE A 69 -4.48 10.00 -7.72
CA PHE A 69 -4.48 8.53 -7.67
C PHE A 69 -3.07 7.99 -7.38
N SER A 70 -2.99 6.94 -6.57
CA SER A 70 -1.80 6.12 -6.40
C SER A 70 -1.89 4.91 -7.34
N PHE A 71 -0.76 4.52 -7.91
CA PHE A 71 -0.68 3.43 -8.86
C PHE A 71 0.28 2.35 -8.37
N GLY A 72 0.17 1.16 -8.91
CA GLY A 72 1.13 0.10 -8.66
C GLY A 72 0.92 -1.06 -9.61
N MET A 73 1.94 -1.90 -9.69
CA MET A 73 1.93 -3.13 -10.46
C MET A 73 2.58 -4.23 -9.63
N ALA A 74 2.01 -5.43 -9.73
CA ALA A 74 2.58 -6.62 -9.12
C ALA A 74 2.55 -7.78 -10.11
N VAL A 75 3.57 -8.61 -10.05
CA VAL A 75 3.68 -9.87 -10.80
C VAL A 75 3.98 -10.95 -9.78
N THR A 76 3.19 -12.02 -9.82
CA THR A 76 3.29 -13.13 -8.88
C THR A 76 3.47 -14.43 -9.62
N GLU A 77 4.41 -15.24 -9.16
CA GLU A 77 4.68 -16.59 -9.62
C GLU A 77 4.33 -17.57 -8.50
N ILE A 78 3.53 -18.58 -8.83
CA ILE A 78 3.07 -19.59 -7.88
C ILE A 78 3.36 -20.99 -8.42
N LEU A 79 3.55 -21.94 -7.50
CA LEU A 79 3.53 -23.37 -7.80
C LEU A 79 2.21 -23.95 -7.29
N LEU A 80 1.49 -24.68 -8.14
CA LEU A 80 0.19 -25.24 -7.81
C LEU A 80 0.24 -26.78 -7.75
N ASP A 81 -0.16 -27.35 -6.61
CA ASP A 81 -0.43 -28.79 -6.48
C ASP A 81 -1.84 -29.11 -7.00
N THR A 82 -1.89 -29.72 -8.17
CA THR A 82 -3.16 -30.06 -8.84
C THR A 82 -3.95 -31.20 -8.19
N LEU A 83 -3.40 -31.88 -7.18
CA LEU A 83 -4.08 -32.95 -6.46
C LEU A 83 -4.78 -32.44 -5.18
N THR A 84 -4.25 -31.37 -4.58
CA THR A 84 -4.75 -30.84 -3.29
C THR A 84 -5.33 -29.43 -3.41
N GLY A 85 -5.03 -28.71 -4.50
CA GLY A 85 -5.35 -27.30 -4.67
C GLY A 85 -4.45 -26.36 -3.86
N HIS A 86 -3.48 -26.89 -3.10
CA HIS A 86 -2.51 -26.07 -2.39
C HIS A 86 -1.57 -25.36 -3.36
N PHE A 87 -1.27 -24.09 -3.10
CA PHE A 87 -0.26 -23.35 -3.86
C PHE A 87 0.84 -22.81 -2.94
N THR A 88 2.03 -22.65 -3.50
CA THR A 88 3.15 -21.94 -2.87
C THR A 88 3.44 -20.67 -3.65
N ASN A 89 3.52 -19.53 -2.96
CA ASN A 89 3.97 -18.28 -3.56
C ASN A 89 5.50 -18.31 -3.72
N VAL A 90 5.97 -18.50 -4.95
CA VAL A 90 7.40 -18.67 -5.24
C VAL A 90 8.08 -17.31 -5.25
N ARG A 91 7.47 -16.35 -5.93
CA ARG A 91 8.04 -15.01 -6.11
C ARG A 91 6.96 -13.97 -6.31
N THR A 92 7.18 -12.78 -5.76
CA THR A 92 6.37 -11.60 -6.07
C THR A 92 7.28 -10.40 -6.33
N ASP A 93 7.08 -9.72 -7.46
CA ASP A 93 7.70 -8.44 -7.80
C ASP A 93 6.66 -7.33 -7.73
N ILE A 94 6.95 -6.26 -6.99
CA ILE A 94 6.07 -5.09 -6.86
C ILE A 94 6.81 -3.82 -7.25
N LEU A 95 6.15 -2.99 -8.07
CA LEU A 95 6.51 -1.60 -8.29
C LEU A 95 5.33 -0.72 -7.87
N HIS A 96 5.50 0.12 -6.84
CA HIS A 96 4.43 0.97 -6.31
C HIS A 96 4.75 2.47 -6.38
N ASP A 97 3.77 3.29 -6.72
CA ASP A 97 3.90 4.75 -6.79
C ASP A 97 3.53 5.40 -5.46
N VAL A 98 4.55 5.92 -4.78
CA VAL A 98 4.45 6.62 -3.50
C VAL A 98 4.73 8.13 -3.62
N GLY A 99 4.85 8.64 -4.85
CA GLY A 99 5.37 9.99 -5.11
C GLY A 99 6.78 10.17 -4.52
N ASP A 100 7.04 11.37 -3.99
CA ASP A 100 8.23 11.63 -3.19
C ASP A 100 8.00 11.15 -1.75
N SER A 101 8.33 9.89 -1.51
CA SER A 101 8.16 9.20 -0.21
C SER A 101 8.66 10.05 0.97
N LEU A 102 7.86 10.13 2.03
CA LEU A 102 8.27 10.78 3.29
C LEU A 102 9.26 9.92 4.08
N ASN A 103 9.05 8.60 4.08
CA ASN A 103 9.92 7.63 4.71
C ASN A 103 9.86 6.30 3.96
N LEU A 104 10.87 6.07 3.12
CA LEU A 104 10.90 4.94 2.21
C LEU A 104 10.80 3.59 2.92
N ARG A 105 11.34 3.47 4.14
CA ARG A 105 11.32 2.21 4.90
C ARG A 105 9.92 1.86 5.39
N LEU A 106 9.15 2.88 5.80
CA LEU A 106 7.76 2.68 6.23
C LEU A 106 6.88 2.38 5.02
N ASP A 107 7.10 3.07 3.91
CA ASP A 107 6.33 2.87 2.68
C ASP A 107 6.54 1.46 2.12
N ILE A 108 7.79 0.95 2.12
CA ILE A 108 8.08 -0.45 1.75
C ILE A 108 7.33 -1.43 2.66
N GLY A 109 7.39 -1.24 3.99
CA GLY A 109 6.68 -2.11 4.93
C GLY A 109 5.16 -2.08 4.78
N GLN A 110 4.58 -0.92 4.41
CA GLN A 110 3.16 -0.80 4.07
C GLN A 110 2.81 -1.56 2.79
N ILE A 111 3.67 -1.48 1.77
CA ILE A 111 3.45 -2.22 0.51
C ILE A 111 3.54 -3.73 0.75
N GLU A 112 4.54 -4.19 1.49
CA GLU A 112 4.71 -5.60 1.85
C GLU A 112 3.50 -6.11 2.65
N GLY A 113 3.14 -5.40 3.74
CA GLY A 113 2.01 -5.77 4.59
C GLY A 113 0.68 -5.75 3.85
N GLY A 114 0.43 -4.69 3.05
CA GLY A 114 -0.79 -4.56 2.25
C GLY A 114 -0.91 -5.68 1.21
N TYR A 115 0.17 -6.03 0.52
CA TYR A 115 0.15 -7.15 -0.43
C TYR A 115 -0.14 -8.49 0.25
N ILE A 116 0.52 -8.81 1.37
CA ILE A 116 0.27 -10.06 2.10
C ILE A 116 -1.16 -10.10 2.63
N GLN A 117 -1.66 -8.99 3.20
CA GLN A 117 -3.04 -8.90 3.67
C GLN A 117 -4.05 -9.10 2.52
N GLY A 118 -3.82 -8.47 1.37
CA GLY A 118 -4.65 -8.66 0.19
C GLY A 118 -4.58 -10.09 -0.33
N MET A 119 -3.41 -10.76 -0.21
CA MET A 119 -3.24 -12.15 -0.62
C MET A 119 -4.12 -13.04 0.23
N GLY A 120 -4.11 -12.86 1.55
CA GLY A 120 -5.00 -13.55 2.48
C GLY A 120 -6.46 -13.41 2.10
N TRP A 121 -6.92 -12.16 1.91
CA TRP A 121 -8.26 -11.86 1.43
C TRP A 121 -8.61 -12.59 0.13
N CYS A 122 -7.66 -12.72 -0.79
CA CYS A 122 -7.89 -13.36 -2.07
C CYS A 122 -7.84 -14.90 -2.03
N THR A 123 -7.27 -15.52 -0.99
CA THR A 123 -6.94 -16.96 -1.01
C THR A 123 -7.48 -17.72 0.20
N THR A 124 -7.06 -17.39 1.41
CA THR A 124 -7.31 -18.21 2.61
C THR A 124 -8.40 -17.65 3.53
N GLU A 125 -8.67 -16.36 3.43
CA GLU A 125 -9.61 -15.65 4.30
C GLU A 125 -11.05 -15.78 3.78
N GLU A 126 -11.75 -16.81 4.25
CA GLU A 126 -13.15 -17.08 3.96
C GLU A 126 -14.02 -16.80 5.19
N LEU A 127 -15.23 -16.28 5.02
CA LEU A 127 -16.23 -16.19 6.09
C LEU A 127 -17.35 -17.21 5.83
N LYS A 128 -17.69 -18.00 6.85
CA LYS A 128 -18.71 -19.05 6.75
C LYS A 128 -19.84 -18.80 7.74
N TRP A 129 -21.08 -18.88 7.26
CA TRP A 129 -22.28 -18.78 8.10
C TRP A 129 -23.12 -20.05 7.97
N ASP A 130 -23.85 -20.39 9.02
CA ASP A 130 -24.92 -21.40 8.94
C ASP A 130 -26.25 -20.79 8.44
N ASP A 131 -27.24 -21.65 8.19
CA ASP A 131 -28.58 -21.24 7.75
C ASP A 131 -29.34 -20.36 8.77
N LYS A 132 -28.82 -20.24 9.99
CA LYS A 132 -29.37 -19.41 11.06
C LYS A 132 -28.66 -18.06 11.18
N GLY A 133 -27.64 -17.80 10.36
CA GLY A 133 -26.84 -16.58 10.35
C GLY A 133 -25.71 -16.54 11.38
N ASN A 134 -25.35 -17.66 12.00
CA ASN A 134 -24.22 -17.70 12.94
C ASN A 134 -22.89 -17.77 12.18
N LEU A 135 -21.90 -16.96 12.59
CA LEU A 135 -20.55 -17.02 12.04
C LEU A 135 -19.80 -18.26 12.56
N LEU A 136 -19.56 -19.21 11.66
CA LEU A 136 -18.96 -20.51 11.97
C LEU A 136 -17.47 -20.41 12.28
N ASN A 137 -16.78 -19.44 11.69
CA ASN A 137 -15.32 -19.29 11.81
C ASN A 137 -14.91 -17.96 12.44
N HIS A 138 -15.31 -17.75 13.69
CA HIS A 138 -15.08 -16.52 14.46
C HIS A 138 -13.78 -16.52 15.29
N SER A 139 -12.84 -17.42 15.01
CA SER A 139 -11.56 -17.52 15.74
C SER A 139 -10.37 -17.67 14.79
N PRO A 140 -9.13 -17.33 15.19
CA PRO A 140 -7.93 -17.57 14.37
C PRO A 140 -7.69 -19.06 14.07
N ASP A 141 -8.29 -19.96 14.85
CA ASP A 141 -8.22 -21.39 14.58
C ASP A 141 -9.12 -21.83 13.42
N THR A 142 -10.09 -21.01 13.03
CA THR A 142 -11.08 -21.33 11.99
C THR A 142 -11.08 -20.32 10.83
N TYR A 143 -10.62 -19.09 11.07
CA TYR A 143 -10.38 -18.05 10.07
C TYR A 143 -8.87 -17.92 9.84
N LYS A 144 -8.42 -18.25 8.63
CA LYS A 144 -6.99 -18.41 8.33
C LYS A 144 -6.45 -17.20 7.56
N ILE A 145 -5.91 -16.25 8.31
CA ILE A 145 -5.03 -15.21 7.75
C ILE A 145 -3.71 -15.82 7.26
N PRO A 146 -2.97 -15.13 6.36
CA PRO A 146 -1.64 -15.54 5.96
C PRO A 146 -0.70 -15.68 7.15
N ASN A 147 0.10 -16.72 7.12
CA ASN A 147 1.17 -16.98 8.08
C ASN A 147 2.55 -16.76 7.42
N ILE A 148 3.62 -16.93 8.19
CA ILE A 148 4.99 -16.69 7.71
C ILE A 148 5.39 -17.55 6.50
N GLN A 149 4.80 -18.74 6.35
CA GLN A 149 5.07 -19.66 5.25
C GLN A 149 4.37 -19.25 3.94
N ASP A 150 3.35 -18.39 4.03
CA ASP A 150 2.61 -17.90 2.86
C ASP A 150 3.31 -16.69 2.21
N ILE A 151 4.32 -16.12 2.87
CA ILE A 151 5.14 -15.03 2.33
C ILE A 151 5.93 -15.55 1.11
N PRO A 152 6.00 -14.78 0.00
CA PRO A 152 6.79 -15.17 -1.16
C PRO A 152 8.24 -15.47 -0.77
N LYS A 153 8.79 -16.60 -1.24
CA LYS A 153 10.20 -16.95 -0.97
C LYS A 153 11.17 -15.89 -1.51
N ASP A 154 10.82 -15.30 -2.66
CA ASP A 154 11.50 -14.17 -3.24
C ASP A 154 10.53 -12.98 -3.33
N PHE A 155 10.62 -12.05 -2.38
CA PHE A 155 9.71 -10.91 -2.29
C PHE A 155 10.45 -9.60 -2.61
N ARG A 156 10.19 -9.03 -3.78
CA ARG A 156 10.89 -7.86 -4.31
C ARG A 156 9.97 -6.67 -4.39
N VAL A 157 10.18 -5.69 -3.52
CA VAL A 157 9.38 -4.45 -3.49
C VAL A 157 10.25 -3.26 -3.89
N ALA A 158 9.82 -2.55 -4.93
CA ALA A 158 10.42 -1.31 -5.39
C ALA A 158 9.37 -0.19 -5.43
N VAL A 159 9.85 1.05 -5.27
CA VAL A 159 9.03 2.25 -5.46
C VAL A 159 9.36 2.92 -6.79
N LEU A 160 8.35 3.52 -7.41
CA LEU A 160 8.52 4.32 -8.62
C LEU A 160 9.34 5.58 -8.30
N LYS A 161 10.48 5.77 -8.98
CA LYS A 161 11.41 6.88 -8.73
C LYS A 161 11.26 7.98 -9.79
N GLY A 162 11.37 9.24 -9.37
CA GLY A 162 11.36 10.39 -10.27
C GLY A 162 9.98 10.86 -10.70
N TYR A 163 8.93 10.39 -10.04
CA TYR A 163 7.54 10.75 -10.30
C TYR A 163 6.89 11.40 -9.06
N PRO A 164 7.25 12.65 -8.72
CA PRO A 164 6.62 13.35 -7.61
C PRO A 164 5.12 13.50 -7.86
N ASN A 165 4.32 13.58 -6.78
CA ASN A 165 2.89 13.83 -6.92
C ASN A 165 2.63 15.14 -7.69
N ALA A 166 1.82 15.07 -8.75
CA ALA A 166 1.44 16.23 -9.55
C ALA A 166 0.71 17.28 -8.69
N GLU A 167 -0.11 16.80 -7.75
CA GLU A 167 -0.81 17.64 -6.79
C GLU A 167 0.14 18.16 -5.70
N LYS A 168 -0.23 19.29 -5.07
CA LYS A 168 0.61 19.96 -4.05
C LYS A 168 0.46 19.29 -2.67
N THR A 169 0.77 18.01 -2.57
CA THR A 169 0.80 17.28 -1.30
C THR A 169 2.05 17.60 -0.49
N ILE A 170 2.06 17.18 0.79
CA ILE A 170 3.22 17.33 1.68
C ILE A 170 4.44 16.68 1.05
N ARG A 171 5.47 17.48 0.78
CA ARG A 171 6.71 17.06 0.08
C ARG A 171 6.47 16.24 -1.20
N ARG A 172 5.35 16.44 -1.90
CA ARG A 172 4.97 15.69 -3.12
C ARG A 172 4.81 14.17 -2.92
N SER A 173 4.51 13.72 -1.71
CA SER A 173 4.22 12.30 -1.43
C SER A 173 2.84 11.85 -1.90
N LYS A 174 2.64 10.54 -1.96
CA LYS A 174 1.34 9.88 -2.15
C LYS A 174 1.00 8.96 -0.97
N ALA A 175 -0.28 8.69 -0.77
CA ALA A 175 -0.77 7.74 0.21
C ALA A 175 -0.46 6.31 -0.24
N VAL A 176 -0.04 5.47 0.71
CA VAL A 176 0.46 4.10 0.47
C VAL A 176 -0.24 3.03 1.34
N ALA A 177 -1.10 3.41 2.29
CA ALA A 177 -1.65 2.44 3.25
C ALA A 177 -2.62 1.42 2.61
N GLU A 178 -3.60 1.91 1.87
CA GLU A 178 -4.64 1.07 1.23
C GLU A 178 -4.28 0.61 -0.19
N PRO A 179 -3.66 1.44 -1.07
CA PRO A 179 -3.48 1.09 -2.48
C PRO A 179 -2.73 -0.24 -2.75
N PRO A 180 -1.69 -0.63 -1.98
CA PRO A 180 -0.99 -1.90 -2.19
C PRO A 180 -1.82 -3.15 -1.96
N LEU A 181 -2.93 -3.08 -1.19
CA LEU A 181 -3.81 -4.23 -0.95
C LEU A 181 -4.28 -4.87 -2.26
N MET A 182 -4.63 -4.03 -3.24
CA MET A 182 -5.16 -4.45 -4.53
C MET A 182 -4.13 -5.17 -5.39
N LEU A 183 -2.83 -5.03 -5.09
CA LEU A 183 -1.77 -5.71 -5.83
C LEU A 183 -1.86 -7.23 -5.67
N ALA A 184 -2.48 -7.71 -4.60
CA ALA A 184 -2.67 -9.14 -4.35
C ALA A 184 -3.52 -9.86 -5.40
N PHE A 185 -4.29 -9.14 -6.24
CA PHE A 185 -4.95 -9.75 -7.39
C PHE A 185 -3.97 -10.43 -8.33
N SER A 186 -2.71 -10.00 -8.38
CA SER A 186 -1.66 -10.72 -9.13
C SER A 186 -1.49 -12.16 -8.67
N CYS A 187 -1.60 -12.45 -7.36
CA CYS A 187 -1.57 -13.81 -6.82
C CYS A 187 -2.81 -14.61 -7.24
N TRP A 188 -4.01 -14.02 -7.08
CA TRP A 188 -5.26 -14.66 -7.50
C TRP A 188 -5.26 -14.97 -9.01
N LEU A 189 -4.78 -14.03 -9.84
CA LEU A 189 -4.64 -14.22 -11.28
C LEU A 189 -3.58 -15.27 -11.64
N ALA A 190 -2.46 -15.33 -10.92
CA ALA A 190 -1.43 -16.35 -11.12
C ALA A 190 -1.96 -17.76 -10.81
N ILE A 191 -2.78 -17.91 -9.76
CA ILE A 191 -3.44 -19.19 -9.46
C ILE A 191 -4.43 -19.55 -10.58
N LYS A 192 -5.22 -18.59 -11.06
CA LYS A 192 -6.13 -18.80 -12.18
C LYS A 192 -5.41 -19.25 -13.45
N ASP A 193 -4.29 -18.61 -13.76
CA ASP A 193 -3.41 -18.98 -14.88
C ASP A 193 -2.89 -20.42 -14.72
N ALA A 194 -2.40 -20.78 -13.53
CA ALA A 194 -1.95 -22.13 -13.23
C ALA A 194 -3.06 -23.18 -13.38
N ILE A 195 -4.29 -22.89 -12.94
CA ILE A 195 -5.45 -23.78 -13.16
C ILE A 195 -5.71 -23.93 -14.67
N SER A 196 -5.74 -22.83 -15.42
CA SER A 196 -5.99 -22.84 -16.87
C SER A 196 -4.93 -23.63 -17.64
N SER A 197 -3.68 -23.64 -17.16
CA SER A 197 -2.57 -24.41 -17.74
C SER A 197 -2.83 -25.92 -17.81
N VAL A 198 -3.67 -26.47 -16.93
CA VAL A 198 -4.09 -27.90 -16.95
C VAL A 198 -4.75 -28.26 -18.28
N GLN A 199 -5.40 -27.30 -18.94
CA GLN A 199 -5.98 -27.44 -20.28
C GLN A 199 -5.27 -26.55 -21.33
N LYS A 200 -3.97 -26.31 -21.15
CA LYS A 200 -3.14 -25.51 -22.08
C LYS A 200 -3.77 -24.15 -22.44
N HIS A 201 -4.42 -23.53 -21.46
CA HIS A 201 -5.10 -22.24 -21.60
C HIS A 201 -6.20 -22.18 -22.67
N GLN A 202 -6.77 -23.33 -23.06
CA GLN A 202 -7.86 -23.38 -24.04
C GLN A 202 -9.21 -23.01 -23.43
N ILE A 203 -9.34 -23.18 -22.12
CA ILE A 203 -10.59 -22.99 -21.39
C ILE A 203 -10.33 -22.12 -20.16
N GLU A 204 -11.16 -21.10 -20.01
CA GLU A 204 -11.21 -20.28 -18.82
C GLU A 204 -11.80 -21.08 -17.64
N PRO A 205 -11.07 -21.22 -16.52
CA PRO A 205 -11.59 -21.92 -15.34
C PRO A 205 -12.67 -21.10 -14.64
N MET A 206 -13.72 -21.77 -14.17
CA MET A 206 -14.66 -21.16 -13.21
C MET A 206 -13.94 -21.03 -11.88
N TYR A 207 -13.83 -19.80 -11.37
CA TYR A 207 -12.94 -19.49 -10.26
C TYR A 207 -13.42 -18.25 -9.53
N SER A 208 -13.44 -18.29 -8.19
CA SER A 208 -14.02 -17.26 -7.33
C SER A 208 -13.05 -16.79 -6.23
N LEU A 209 -13.41 -15.69 -5.59
CA LEU A 209 -12.78 -15.26 -4.33
C LEU A 209 -13.59 -15.79 -3.14
N PRO A 210 -12.94 -16.15 -2.03
CA PRO A 210 -11.50 -16.40 -1.91
C PRO A 210 -11.13 -17.72 -2.63
N ALA A 211 -9.92 -17.76 -3.16
CA ALA A 211 -9.34 -18.92 -3.81
C ALA A 211 -8.76 -19.92 -2.81
N THR A 212 -9.64 -20.53 -2.02
CA THR A 212 -9.24 -21.58 -1.09
C THR A 212 -8.74 -22.80 -1.85
N ASN A 213 -7.99 -23.67 -1.18
CA ASN A 213 -7.51 -24.93 -1.78
C ASN A 213 -8.69 -25.76 -2.35
N GLU A 214 -9.84 -25.74 -1.68
CA GLU A 214 -11.06 -26.42 -2.14
C GLU A 214 -11.58 -25.80 -3.44
N VAL A 215 -11.73 -24.47 -3.49
CA VAL A 215 -12.15 -23.76 -4.72
C VAL A 215 -11.19 -24.09 -5.86
N ILE A 216 -9.88 -24.01 -5.63
CA ILE A 216 -8.85 -24.30 -6.63
C ILE A 216 -8.99 -25.74 -7.15
N LEU A 217 -9.10 -26.73 -6.25
CA LEU A 217 -9.20 -28.14 -6.63
C LEU A 217 -10.48 -28.42 -7.42
N LEU A 218 -11.62 -27.92 -6.96
CA LEU A 218 -12.90 -28.08 -7.66
C LEU A 218 -12.89 -27.41 -9.03
N SER A 219 -12.24 -26.25 -9.17
CA SER A 219 -12.03 -25.59 -10.46
C SER A 219 -11.20 -26.45 -11.42
N ILE A 220 -10.14 -27.09 -10.94
CA ILE A 220 -9.31 -28.01 -11.76
C ILE A 220 -10.15 -29.23 -12.20
N ASP A 221 -10.93 -29.81 -11.31
CA ASP A 221 -11.75 -30.99 -11.60
C ASP A 221 -12.88 -30.70 -12.58
N ASP A 222 -13.55 -29.55 -12.46
CA ASP A 222 -14.51 -29.06 -13.45
C ASP A 222 -13.83 -28.92 -14.82
N LEU A 223 -12.66 -28.27 -14.85
CA LEU A 223 -11.92 -28.03 -16.07
C LEU A 223 -11.51 -29.34 -16.78
N LYS A 224 -11.07 -30.35 -16.01
CA LYS A 224 -10.77 -31.70 -16.55
C LYS A 224 -12.01 -32.39 -17.12
N LYS A 225 -13.16 -32.29 -16.45
CA LYS A 225 -14.43 -32.90 -16.92
C LYS A 225 -14.92 -32.26 -18.22
N ARG A 226 -14.74 -30.95 -18.38
CA ARG A 226 -15.17 -30.21 -19.57
C ARG A 226 -14.34 -30.51 -20.82
N ASN A 227 -13.09 -30.96 -20.68
CA ASN A 227 -12.26 -31.40 -21.79
C ASN A 227 -12.60 -32.81 -22.29
N ASN A 228 -13.26 -33.63 -21.46
CA ASN A 228 -13.67 -34.99 -21.82
C ASN A 228 -15.09 -35.04 -22.45
N ARG A 229 -15.68 -33.87 -22.75
CA ARG A 229 -16.96 -33.72 -23.44
C ARG A 229 -16.70 -33.14 -24.82
#